data_AF-A0A3M4LSM5-F1
#
_entry.id   AF-A0A3M4LSM5-F1
#
_cell.length_a   1.000
_cell.length_b   1.000
_cell.length_c   1.000
_cell.angle_alpha   90.00
_cell.angle_beta   90.00
_cell.angle_gamma   90.00
#
_symmetry.space_group_name_H-M   'P 1'
#
loop_
_entity.id
_entity.type
_entity.pdbx_description
1 polymer ?
#
loop_
_entity_poly.entity_id
_entity_poly.type
_entity_poly.pdbx_seq_one_letter_code
_entity_poly.pdbx_strand_id
1 'polypeptide(L)'
;MKLNKLATRLFIAGSAIALLQGCGIVASKSVSDSSLQEKAAVTLNTTPEKIRVFDKRGELDSVKFKAQSNKGVYNCYYTTLMGALDSDTLCSGPVEGSSSQGKAQTPPASCNALLKAAGRC
;
A
#
# COMPACT_ATOMS: atom_id res chain seq x y z
N MET A 1 -27.42 -1.33 61.94
CA MET A 1 -27.25 -2.06 60.64
C MET A 1 -27.87 -1.30 59.45
N LYS A 2 -27.49 -0.04 59.18
CA LYS A 2 -27.98 0.73 58.02
C LYS A 2 -26.88 1.31 57.12
N LEU A 3 -25.60 1.21 57.52
CA LEU A 3 -24.46 1.72 56.75
C LEU A 3 -24.13 0.86 55.53
N ASN A 4 -24.42 -0.45 55.59
CA ASN A 4 -24.08 -1.38 54.51
C ASN A 4 -25.05 -1.32 53.31
N LYS A 5 -26.27 -0.79 53.49
CA LYS A 5 -27.27 -0.69 52.40
C LYS A 5 -27.10 0.57 51.54
N LEU A 6 -26.45 1.61 52.06
CA LEU A 6 -26.14 2.82 51.31
C LEU A 6 -24.96 2.56 50.34
N ALA A 7 -23.94 1.82 50.80
CA ALA A 7 -22.81 1.40 49.99
C ALA A 7 -23.22 0.46 48.83
N THR A 8 -24.20 -0.43 49.03
CA THR A 8 -24.70 -1.30 47.95
C THR A 8 -25.50 -0.52 46.90
N ARG A 9 -26.20 0.56 47.29
CA ARG A 9 -26.97 1.41 46.36
C ARG A 9 -26.05 2.33 45.55
N LEU A 10 -24.94 2.78 46.12
CA LEU A 10 -23.96 3.61 45.42
C LEU A 10 -23.15 2.82 44.37
N PHE A 11 -23.01 1.50 44.53
CA PHE A 11 -22.37 0.64 43.53
C PHE A 11 -23.23 0.36 42.28
N ILE A 12 -24.54 0.55 42.35
CA ILE A 12 -25.47 0.31 41.21
C ILE A 12 -25.67 1.58 40.37
N ALA A 13 -25.27 2.75 40.86
CA ALA A 13 -25.44 4.04 40.16
C ALA A 13 -24.12 4.62 39.59
N GLY A 14 -22.99 3.89 39.70
CA GLY A 14 -21.64 4.44 39.47
C GLY A 14 -20.79 3.73 38.41
N SER A 15 -21.36 2.90 37.53
CA SER A 15 -20.59 2.15 36.54
C SER A 15 -21.22 2.19 35.14
N ALA A 16 -21.34 3.38 34.57
CA ALA A 16 -21.69 3.58 33.16
C ALA A 16 -20.74 4.54 32.43
N ILE A 17 -19.49 4.65 32.89
CA ILE A 17 -18.46 5.48 32.24
C ILE A 17 -17.14 4.70 32.23
N ALA A 18 -17.06 3.64 31.43
CA ALA A 18 -15.80 2.99 31.06
C ALA A 18 -15.97 2.03 29.87
N LEU A 19 -16.57 2.49 28.77
CA LEU A 19 -16.48 1.79 27.48
C LEU A 19 -16.23 2.74 26.30
N LEU A 20 -15.56 3.87 26.52
CA LEU A 20 -14.63 4.35 25.49
C LEU A 20 -13.34 3.55 25.62
N GLN A 21 -13.44 2.25 25.43
CA GLN A 21 -12.31 1.51 24.88
C GLN A 21 -12.23 1.99 23.44
N GLY A 22 -11.56 3.14 23.26
CA GLY A 22 -10.87 3.43 22.04
C GLY A 22 -9.88 2.31 21.83
N CYS A 23 -10.37 1.17 21.33
CA CYS A 23 -9.58 0.38 20.42
C CYS A 23 -9.14 1.40 19.39
N GLY A 24 -7.87 1.79 19.47
CA GLY A 24 -7.17 2.40 18.36
C GLY A 24 -7.27 1.40 17.23
N ILE A 25 -8.41 1.39 16.55
CA ILE A 25 -8.52 0.93 15.20
C ILE A 25 -7.69 1.97 14.48
N VAL A 26 -6.38 1.73 14.44
CA VAL A 26 -5.59 2.08 13.28
C VAL A 26 -6.36 1.38 12.19
N ALA A 27 -7.29 2.12 11.60
CA ALA A 27 -7.96 1.74 10.38
C ALA A 27 -6.80 1.74 9.39
N SER A 28 -6.07 0.62 9.34
CA SER A 28 -5.52 0.12 8.11
C SER A 28 -6.73 0.02 7.20
N LYS A 29 -7.11 1.17 6.61
CA LYS A 29 -8.07 1.29 5.52
C LYS A 29 -7.55 0.25 4.56
N SER A 30 -8.21 -0.90 4.52
CA SER A 30 -7.75 -2.06 3.76
C SER A 30 -8.02 -1.70 2.32
N VAL A 31 -7.16 -0.87 1.75
CA VAL A 31 -7.28 -0.43 0.38
C VAL A 31 -7.18 -1.69 -0.47
N SER A 32 -8.28 -2.01 -1.13
CA SER A 32 -8.39 -3.23 -1.93
C SER A 32 -7.41 -3.14 -3.09
N ASP A 33 -6.77 -4.26 -3.41
CA ASP A 33 -5.85 -4.31 -4.55
C ASP A 33 -6.55 -3.92 -5.86
N SER A 34 -7.83 -4.24 -6.01
CA SER A 34 -8.62 -3.85 -7.18
C SER A 34 -8.71 -2.33 -7.35
N SER A 35 -8.95 -1.58 -6.26
CA SER A 35 -9.02 -0.11 -6.33
C SER A 35 -7.67 0.52 -6.67
N LEU A 36 -6.57 -0.05 -6.16
CA LEU A 36 -5.21 0.41 -6.46
C LEU A 36 -4.79 0.05 -7.89
N GLN A 37 -5.19 -1.13 -8.37
CA GLN A 37 -4.97 -1.56 -9.74
C GLN A 37 -5.68 -0.65 -10.73
N GLU A 38 -6.94 -0.31 -10.48
CA GLU A 38 -7.71 0.59 -11.34
C GLU A 38 -7.09 1.99 -11.39
N LYS A 39 -6.79 2.56 -10.21
CA LYS A 39 -6.11 3.86 -10.11
C LYS A 39 -4.77 3.88 -10.85
N ALA A 40 -3.92 2.88 -10.64
CA ALA A 40 -2.64 2.80 -11.35
C ALA A 40 -2.78 2.52 -12.84
N ALA A 41 -3.79 1.73 -13.26
CA ALA A 41 -4.04 1.45 -14.66
C ALA A 41 -4.40 2.72 -15.44
N VAL A 42 -5.25 3.58 -14.86
CA VAL A 42 -5.59 4.89 -15.43
C VAL A 42 -4.34 5.77 -15.55
N THR A 43 -3.56 5.91 -14.48
CA THR A 43 -2.35 6.75 -14.48
C THR A 43 -1.28 6.24 -15.45
N LEU A 44 -1.12 4.93 -15.58
CA LEU A 44 -0.11 4.30 -16.46
C LEU A 44 -0.61 4.03 -17.88
N ASN A 45 -1.84 4.47 -18.20
CA ASN A 45 -2.53 4.25 -19.47
C ASN A 45 -2.46 2.77 -19.91
N THR A 46 -2.95 1.89 -19.03
CA THR A 46 -3.02 0.44 -19.25
C THR A 46 -4.30 -0.13 -18.63
N THR A 47 -4.43 -1.46 -18.56
CA THR A 47 -5.60 -2.12 -17.98
C THR A 47 -5.29 -2.68 -16.59
N PRO A 48 -6.26 -2.73 -15.65
CA PRO A 48 -6.04 -3.18 -14.27
C PRO A 48 -5.45 -4.59 -14.16
N GLU A 49 -5.80 -5.47 -15.10
CA GLU A 49 -5.32 -6.87 -15.13
C GLU A 49 -3.83 -6.97 -15.46
N LYS A 50 -3.26 -5.92 -16.07
CA LYS A 50 -1.84 -5.80 -16.39
C LYS A 50 -1.04 -5.11 -15.28
N ILE A 51 -1.69 -4.77 -14.17
CA ILE A 51 -1.07 -4.14 -13.01
C ILE A 51 -1.05 -5.10 -11.84
N ARG A 52 0.15 -5.31 -11.29
CA ARG A 52 0.33 -6.00 -10.01
C ARG A 52 0.71 -4.98 -8.94
N VAL A 53 -0.13 -4.88 -7.91
CA VAL A 53 0.10 -3.99 -6.76
C VAL A 53 0.84 -4.74 -5.65
N PHE A 54 1.82 -4.08 -5.02
CA PHE A 54 2.58 -4.61 -3.89
C PHE A 54 3.19 -3.47 -3.06
N ASP A 55 3.76 -3.79 -1.89
CA ASP A 55 4.42 -2.81 -0.99
C ASP A 55 3.51 -1.62 -0.64
N LYS A 56 2.26 -1.93 -0.26
CA LYS A 56 1.22 -0.95 0.11
C LYS A 56 1.46 -0.42 1.51
N ARG A 57 1.44 0.90 1.67
CA ARG A 57 1.56 1.60 2.94
C ARG A 57 0.55 2.73 3.01
N GLY A 58 -0.34 2.66 3.98
CA GLY A 58 -1.22 3.78 4.34
C GLY A 58 -0.53 4.67 5.37
N GLU A 59 -0.48 5.96 5.08
CA GLU A 59 -0.12 7.05 5.99
C GLU A 59 -1.42 7.79 6.40
N LEU A 60 -1.31 8.76 7.32
CA LEU A 60 -2.48 9.47 7.87
C LEU A 60 -3.32 10.20 6.81
N ASP A 61 -2.66 10.71 5.77
CA ASP A 61 -3.22 11.55 4.73
C ASP A 61 -2.92 11.04 3.31
N SER A 62 -2.28 9.88 3.19
CA SER A 62 -1.86 9.36 1.89
C SER A 62 -1.70 7.85 1.86
N VAL A 63 -1.73 7.28 0.67
CA VAL A 63 -1.46 5.86 0.45
C VAL A 63 -0.39 5.75 -0.61
N LYS A 64 0.70 5.07 -0.26
CA LYS A 64 1.84 4.78 -1.13
C LYS A 64 1.83 3.30 -1.48
N PHE A 65 2.12 2.96 -2.73
CA PHE A 65 2.16 1.57 -3.20
C PHE A 65 3.03 1.44 -4.44
N LYS A 66 3.48 0.22 -4.73
CA LYS A 66 4.19 -0.10 -5.98
C LYS A 66 3.26 -0.79 -6.96
N ALA A 67 3.33 -0.37 -8.21
CA ALA A 67 2.59 -0.95 -9.33
C ALA A 67 3.58 -1.53 -10.34
N GLN A 68 3.57 -2.84 -10.55
CA GLN A 68 4.31 -3.49 -11.62
C GLN A 68 3.43 -3.57 -12.87
N SER A 69 3.95 -3.02 -13.96
CA SER A 69 3.42 -3.17 -15.32
C SER A 69 4.45 -3.85 -16.19
N ASN A 70 4.08 -4.22 -17.42
CA ASN A 70 5.01 -4.75 -18.42
C ASN A 70 6.19 -3.81 -18.72
N LYS A 71 6.02 -2.50 -18.50
CA LYS A 71 7.05 -1.48 -18.70
C LYS A 71 8.04 -1.35 -17.52
N GLY A 72 7.70 -1.92 -16.36
CA GLY A 72 8.52 -1.91 -15.16
C GLY A 72 7.71 -1.63 -13.89
N VAL A 73 8.41 -1.35 -12.79
CA VAL A 73 7.78 -1.04 -11.50
C VAL A 73 7.68 0.48 -11.34
N TYR A 74 6.54 0.96 -10.86
CA TYR A 74 6.26 2.36 -10.59
C TYR A 74 5.95 2.56 -9.11
N ASN A 75 6.42 3.66 -8.53
CA ASN A 75 6.03 4.10 -7.20
C ASN A 75 4.82 5.01 -7.33
N CYS A 76 3.67 4.57 -6.84
CA CYS A 76 2.42 5.30 -6.92
C CYS A 76 2.00 5.81 -5.55
N TYR A 77 1.37 6.98 -5.51
CA TYR A 77 0.73 7.49 -4.31
C TYR A 77 -0.51 8.31 -4.64
N TYR A 78 -1.44 8.37 -3.69
CA TYR A 78 -2.51 9.35 -3.69
C TYR A 78 -2.68 9.89 -2.27
N THR A 79 -3.24 11.09 -2.17
CA THR A 79 -3.57 11.72 -0.89
C THR A 79 -5.05 11.57 -0.60
N THR A 80 -5.42 11.47 0.67
CA THR A 80 -6.82 11.42 1.10
C THR A 80 -7.11 12.65 1.96
N LEU A 81 -7.97 13.53 1.48
CA LEU A 81 -8.48 14.67 2.24
C LEU A 81 -9.61 14.21 3.17
N MET A 82 -9.49 14.54 4.45
CA MET A 82 -10.47 14.22 5.52
C MET A 82 -10.89 12.74 5.56
N GLY A 83 -9.99 11.82 5.20
CA GLY A 83 -10.23 10.37 5.28
C GLY A 83 -11.17 9.77 4.23
N ALA A 84 -11.83 10.58 3.38
CA ALA A 84 -12.84 10.11 2.43
C ALA A 84 -12.60 10.53 0.97
N LEU A 85 -11.94 11.66 0.71
CA LEU A 85 -11.74 12.17 -0.64
C LEU A 85 -10.34 11.83 -1.12
N ASP A 86 -10.22 10.84 -2.00
CA ASP A 86 -8.95 10.47 -2.61
C ASP A 86 -8.61 11.42 -3.77
N SER A 87 -7.37 11.91 -3.82
CA SER A 87 -6.83 12.65 -4.95
C SER A 87 -6.58 11.74 -6.16
N ASP A 88 -6.25 12.35 -7.29
CA ASP A 88 -5.66 11.64 -8.41
C ASP A 88 -4.41 10.89 -7.97
N THR A 89 -4.21 9.71 -8.56
CA THR A 89 -3.06 8.86 -8.25
C THR A 89 -1.90 9.24 -9.15
N LEU A 90 -0.76 9.54 -8.52
CA LEU A 90 0.47 9.90 -9.20
C LEU A 90 1.44 8.73 -9.13
N CYS A 91 1.95 8.31 -10.28
CA CYS A 91 2.92 7.23 -10.39
C CYS A 91 4.23 7.75 -10.96
N SER A 92 5.32 7.54 -10.23
CA SER A 92 6.69 7.87 -10.62
C SER A 92 7.44 6.60 -11.00
N GLY A 93 8.02 6.56 -12.20
CA GLY A 93 8.82 5.42 -12.65
C GLY A 93 8.87 5.24 -14.17
N PRO A 94 9.49 4.15 -14.66
CA PRO A 94 9.87 2.97 -13.87
C PRO A 94 11.08 3.21 -12.95
N VAL A 95 11.08 2.58 -11.76
CA VAL A 95 12.20 2.65 -10.81
C VAL A 95 13.47 2.12 -11.50
N GLU A 96 14.62 2.76 -11.29
CA GLU A 96 15.89 2.31 -11.90
C GLU A 96 16.14 0.82 -11.62
N GLY A 97 16.49 0.06 -12.67
CA GLY A 97 16.68 -1.40 -12.60
C GLY A 97 15.39 -2.24 -12.61
N SER A 98 14.20 -1.63 -12.59
CA SER A 98 12.91 -2.34 -12.63
C SER A 98 12.26 -2.38 -14.01
N SER A 99 12.88 -1.76 -15.02
CA SER A 99 12.46 -2.01 -16.39
C SER A 99 12.57 -3.50 -16.60
N SER A 100 11.46 -4.12 -17.02
CA SER A 100 11.46 -5.47 -17.57
C SER A 100 12.30 -5.42 -18.85
N GLN A 101 13.63 -5.33 -18.69
CA GLN A 101 14.60 -5.58 -19.72
C GLN A 101 14.61 -7.07 -19.98
N GLY A 102 13.51 -7.54 -20.57
CA GLY A 102 13.60 -8.46 -21.70
C GLY A 102 14.06 -7.70 -22.94
N LYS A 103 15.08 -6.83 -22.85
CA LYS A 103 15.99 -6.68 -23.98
C LYS A 103 16.96 -7.81 -23.80
N ALA A 104 16.72 -8.91 -24.51
CA ALA A 104 17.78 -9.81 -24.91
C ALA A 104 18.93 -8.91 -25.37
N GLN A 105 19.96 -8.82 -24.53
CA GLN A 105 21.21 -8.17 -24.91
C GLN A 105 21.68 -9.00 -26.09
N THR A 106 21.53 -8.45 -27.30
CA THR A 106 22.12 -9.02 -28.50
C THR A 106 23.54 -9.40 -28.12
N PRO A 107 23.90 -10.71 -28.14
CA PRO A 107 25.19 -11.12 -27.65
C PRO A 107 26.24 -10.32 -28.41
N PRO A 108 27.23 -9.72 -27.71
CA PRO A 108 28.27 -8.97 -28.38
C PRO A 108 28.90 -9.89 -29.44
N ALA A 109 29.10 -9.36 -30.65
CA ALA A 109 29.66 -10.12 -31.78
C ALA A 109 31.03 -10.77 -31.49
N SER A 110 31.64 -10.44 -30.34
CA SER A 110 32.72 -11.20 -29.72
C SER A 110 32.44 -11.40 -28.22
N CYS A 111 32.30 -12.65 -27.79
CA CYS A 111 32.24 -12.96 -26.36
C CYS A 111 33.65 -13.21 -25.79
N ASN A 112 34.03 -12.42 -24.79
CA ASN A 112 35.28 -12.59 -24.04
C ASN A 112 35.11 -13.56 -22.84
N ALA A 113 36.18 -14.19 -22.36
CA ALA A 113 36.20 -15.12 -21.23
C ALA A 113 35.52 -14.56 -19.96
N LEU A 114 35.65 -13.25 -19.71
CA LEU A 114 34.99 -12.59 -18.58
C LEU A 114 33.46 -12.59 -18.69
N LEU A 115 32.93 -12.40 -19.91
CA LEU A 115 31.49 -12.36 -20.18
C LEU A 115 30.87 -13.77 -20.13
N LYS A 116 31.65 -14.80 -20.52
CA LYS A 116 31.26 -16.22 -20.41
C LYS A 116 31.18 -16.69 -18.96
N ALA A 117 32.13 -16.29 -18.12
CA ALA A 117 32.09 -16.61 -16.69
C ALA A 117 30.86 -15.97 -15.98
N ALA A 118 30.35 -14.87 -16.53
CA ALA A 118 29.19 -14.16 -15.99
C ALA A 118 27.83 -14.64 -16.54
N GLY A 119 27.79 -15.61 -17.47
CA GLY A 119 26.54 -16.09 -18.09
C GLY A 119 25.81 -15.04 -18.94
N ARG A 120 26.55 -14.05 -19.45
CA ARG A 120 26.04 -12.94 -20.29
C ARG A 120 26.37 -13.12 -21.77
N CYS A 121 27.04 -14.21 -22.06
CA CYS A 121 27.03 -15.02 -23.27
C CYS A 121 27.08 -16.49 -22.78
#